data_AF-A0A448PL98-F1
#
_entry.id   AF-A0A448PL98-F1
#
_cell.length_a   1.000
_cell.length_b   1.000
_cell.length_c   1.000
_cell.angle_alpha   90.00
_cell.angle_beta   90.00
_cell.angle_gamma   90.00
#
_symmetry.space_group_name_H-M   'P 1'
#
loop_
_entity.id
_entity.type
_entity.pdbx_description
1 polymer ?
#
loop_
_entity_poly.entity_id
_entity_poly.type
_entity_poly.pdbx_seq_one_letter_code
_entity_poly.pdbx_strand_id
1 'polypeptide(L)'
;MSLQTQPAPRPSSEAGRLTLPIQTGMDEAIRSLIARLGADAVRNSDGTELPGIVSELATRVYSTYFVGRGDNAWADAHPEEATRIFLMSDRVIATTDGPLGIDLLSSWFADQVRPDTGCDVSRWWQAHDRTTGQELPATAWSVGADGRTVTVHEALAGHVYTVSFLATQIWDPTQMYNYLTNGWDDDPSRTREKPFDVRHEATWAHVRSHLRSWLDEHPEVDVVRFTTFFYHFTLVYGADAAERYVDWFGYSASVSLPALEAFEEEYGYRLSAEDFVDAGYYNSPFRVPTRAFRDWIDFQQRFVTSRVRELTEAVHARGKEAMMFLGDNWIGTEPYGEHFAATGIDAVVGSVGSGATCRMIADIPHVRYTEGRFLPYFFPDVFHPGGDPIAEANRSWLEARRAIVRSPLDRIGYGGYLSLAVEHPDFIDRVEQIVSEFRSIHARSAGHRPLVPGFKVAVINSWGRLRSWMTHMVAHALWYRQTYSYLGVLEALSGLPLEVEFLSLDEVRAGAAQDVKVLICAGAEGTAFSGGAQ
;
A
#
# COMPACT_ATOMS: atom_id res chain seq x y z
N MET A 1 -22.99 -13.29 -35.59
CA MET A 1 -21.92 -14.30 -35.53
C MET A 1 -21.22 -14.14 -34.19
N SER A 2 -21.50 -15.05 -33.26
CA SER A 2 -20.98 -15.02 -31.89
C SER A 2 -19.54 -15.52 -31.90
N LEU A 3 -18.58 -14.63 -31.60
CA LEU A 3 -17.20 -15.03 -31.30
C LEU A 3 -17.20 -15.68 -29.91
N GLN A 4 -17.37 -17.00 -29.88
CA GLN A 4 -17.03 -17.79 -28.71
C GLN A 4 -15.52 -17.74 -28.54
N THR A 5 -15.06 -16.96 -27.57
CA THR A 5 -13.71 -17.09 -27.01
C THR A 5 -13.57 -18.52 -26.49
N GLN A 6 -12.59 -19.26 -27.01
CA GLN A 6 -12.26 -20.57 -26.48
C GLN A 6 -11.83 -20.41 -25.01
N PRO A 7 -12.34 -21.23 -24.09
CA PRO A 7 -11.84 -21.24 -22.72
C PRO A 7 -10.37 -21.67 -22.73
N ALA A 8 -9.54 -20.96 -21.97
CA ALA A 8 -8.15 -21.33 -21.74
C ALA A 8 -8.07 -22.81 -21.29
N PRO A 9 -7.04 -23.57 -21.72
CA PRO A 9 -6.89 -24.96 -21.31
C PRO A 9 -6.87 -25.05 -19.78
N ARG A 10 -7.70 -25.93 -19.23
CA ARG A 10 -7.68 -26.20 -17.78
C ARG A 10 -6.29 -26.73 -17.43
N PRO A 11 -5.54 -26.09 -16.51
CA PRO A 11 -4.27 -26.63 -16.06
C PRO A 11 -4.48 -28.04 -15.51
N SER A 12 -3.57 -28.95 -15.86
CA SER A 12 -3.48 -30.25 -15.19
C SER A 12 -3.29 -30.03 -13.68
N SER A 13 -3.64 -31.00 -12.85
CA SER A 13 -3.44 -30.92 -11.39
C SER A 13 -1.97 -30.73 -10.96
N GLU A 14 -1.02 -30.74 -11.90
CA GLU A 14 0.42 -30.70 -11.67
C GLU A 14 1.09 -29.37 -12.07
N ALA A 15 0.45 -28.48 -12.85
CA ALA A 15 1.06 -27.24 -13.34
C ALA A 15 0.12 -26.02 -13.25
N GLY A 16 0.71 -24.81 -13.30
CA GLY A 16 0.02 -23.52 -13.31
C GLY A 16 -0.32 -22.95 -11.94
N ARG A 17 -1.05 -21.82 -11.92
CA ARG A 17 -1.37 -21.03 -10.72
C ARG A 17 -0.14 -20.56 -9.94
N LEU A 18 0.99 -20.41 -10.63
CA LEU A 18 2.27 -20.03 -10.05
C LEU A 18 2.92 -18.94 -10.92
N THR A 19 3.21 -17.81 -10.30
CA THR A 19 3.99 -16.72 -10.90
C THR A 19 5.40 -16.72 -10.32
N LEU A 20 6.42 -16.80 -11.17
CA LEU A 20 7.83 -16.75 -10.77
C LEU A 20 8.50 -15.41 -11.10
N PRO A 21 9.41 -14.91 -10.24
CA PRO A 21 10.24 -13.78 -10.61
C PRO A 21 11.28 -14.22 -11.66
N ILE A 22 11.61 -13.31 -12.57
CA ILE A 22 12.65 -13.49 -13.60
C ILE A 22 13.63 -12.33 -13.58
N GLN A 23 14.84 -12.57 -14.10
CA GLN A 23 15.96 -11.65 -14.03
C GLN A 23 16.87 -11.81 -15.26
N THR A 24 17.35 -10.70 -15.81
CA THR A 24 18.33 -10.68 -16.91
C THR A 24 19.60 -11.44 -16.55
N GLY A 25 20.07 -12.29 -17.47
CA GLY A 25 21.28 -13.11 -17.28
C GLY A 25 21.03 -14.46 -16.58
N MET A 26 19.77 -14.83 -16.33
CA MET A 26 19.38 -16.07 -15.64
C MET A 26 18.60 -17.06 -16.51
N ASP A 27 18.73 -16.95 -17.82
CA ASP A 27 17.93 -17.69 -18.81
C ASP A 27 17.82 -19.20 -18.55
N GLU A 28 18.93 -19.88 -18.26
CA GLU A 28 18.94 -21.32 -17.96
C GLU A 28 18.20 -21.66 -16.67
N ALA A 29 18.46 -20.88 -15.61
CA ALA A 29 17.79 -21.04 -14.32
C ALA A 29 16.27 -20.79 -14.44
N ILE A 30 15.87 -19.78 -15.22
CA ILE A 30 14.46 -19.47 -15.49
C ILE A 30 13.77 -20.68 -16.15
N ARG A 31 14.34 -21.25 -17.23
CA ARG A 31 13.75 -22.42 -17.90
C ARG A 31 13.66 -23.63 -16.97
N SER A 32 14.73 -23.88 -16.22
CA SER A 32 14.79 -24.98 -15.25
C SER A 32 13.70 -24.86 -14.19
N LEU A 33 13.53 -23.68 -13.59
CA LEU A 33 12.53 -23.45 -12.55
C LEU A 33 11.09 -23.45 -13.07
N ILE A 34 10.84 -22.91 -14.27
CA ILE A 34 9.51 -23.00 -14.90
C ILE A 34 9.13 -24.45 -15.10
N ALA A 35 10.02 -25.26 -15.66
CA ALA A 35 9.77 -26.68 -15.89
C ALA A 35 9.60 -27.45 -14.57
N ARG A 36 10.48 -27.20 -13.60
CA ARG A 36 10.48 -27.87 -12.29
C ARG A 36 9.24 -27.54 -11.46
N LEU A 37 8.91 -26.26 -11.33
CA LEU A 37 7.83 -25.78 -10.47
C LEU A 37 6.49 -25.72 -11.21
N GLY A 38 6.48 -25.94 -12.53
CA GLY A 38 5.29 -25.85 -13.38
C GLY A 38 4.68 -24.45 -13.40
N ALA A 39 5.52 -23.41 -13.44
CA ALA A 39 5.05 -22.02 -13.48
C ALA A 39 4.36 -21.70 -14.80
N ASP A 40 3.23 -21.00 -14.74
CA ASP A 40 2.46 -20.56 -15.90
C ASP A 40 2.48 -19.03 -16.09
N ALA A 41 3.13 -18.30 -15.19
CA ALA A 41 3.39 -16.88 -15.33
C ALA A 41 4.78 -16.50 -14.82
N VAL A 42 5.33 -15.43 -15.37
CA VAL A 42 6.62 -14.85 -14.99
C VAL A 42 6.53 -13.34 -14.82
N ARG A 43 7.38 -12.75 -13.98
CA ARG A 43 7.36 -11.31 -13.67
C ARG A 43 8.75 -10.74 -13.42
N ASN A 44 9.09 -9.59 -13.99
CA ASN A 44 10.29 -8.83 -13.61
C ASN A 44 10.13 -8.20 -12.22
N SER A 45 11.18 -8.19 -11.40
CA SER A 45 11.18 -7.52 -10.10
C SER A 45 11.40 -6.01 -10.20
N ASP A 46 11.12 -5.29 -9.11
CA ASP A 46 11.35 -3.84 -9.02
C ASP A 46 12.81 -3.51 -9.34
N GLY A 47 13.00 -2.52 -10.21
CA GLY A 47 14.34 -2.14 -10.67
C GLY A 47 14.99 -3.13 -11.63
N THR A 48 14.26 -4.11 -12.17
CA THR A 48 14.76 -5.03 -13.20
C THR A 48 13.92 -4.95 -14.47
N GLU A 49 14.56 -5.11 -15.62
CA GLU A 49 13.90 -5.21 -16.92
C GLU A 49 13.41 -6.63 -17.21
N LEU A 50 12.41 -6.76 -18.09
CA LEU A 50 12.03 -8.06 -18.64
C LEU A 50 13.17 -8.61 -19.50
N PRO A 51 13.70 -9.81 -19.22
CA PRO A 51 14.73 -10.42 -20.04
C PRO A 51 14.16 -10.88 -21.39
N GLY A 52 14.93 -10.80 -22.46
CA GLY A 52 14.48 -11.15 -23.82
C GLY A 52 13.93 -12.57 -23.96
N ILE A 53 14.37 -13.50 -23.09
CA ILE A 53 13.87 -14.89 -23.03
C ILE A 53 12.35 -14.99 -22.87
N VAL A 54 11.66 -13.99 -22.31
CA VAL A 54 10.21 -14.04 -22.07
C VAL A 54 9.40 -14.35 -23.32
N SER A 55 9.87 -13.89 -24.49
CA SER A 55 9.21 -14.15 -25.79
C SER A 55 9.26 -15.62 -26.22
N GLU A 56 10.13 -16.42 -25.60
CA GLU A 56 10.33 -17.85 -25.89
C GLU A 56 9.67 -18.77 -24.85
N LEU A 57 9.14 -18.20 -23.76
CA LEU A 57 8.52 -18.97 -22.69
C LEU A 57 7.04 -19.19 -22.97
N ALA A 58 6.54 -20.41 -22.76
CA ALA A 58 5.12 -20.72 -22.82
C ALA A 58 4.40 -20.34 -21.50
N THR A 59 4.61 -19.10 -21.05
CA THR A 59 4.09 -18.56 -19.78
C THR A 59 3.46 -17.19 -20.03
N ARG A 60 2.51 -16.80 -19.17
CA ARG A 60 2.02 -15.42 -19.15
C ARG A 60 3.12 -14.47 -18.69
N VAL A 61 3.29 -13.35 -19.37
CA VAL A 61 4.29 -12.34 -19.03
C VAL A 61 3.64 -11.20 -18.27
N TYR A 62 4.03 -11.04 -17.01
CA TYR A 62 3.62 -9.92 -16.18
C TYR A 62 4.74 -8.88 -16.22
N SER A 63 4.38 -7.62 -16.40
CA SER A 63 5.34 -6.52 -16.28
C SER A 63 4.94 -5.56 -15.17
N THR A 64 5.90 -5.24 -14.32
CA THR A 64 5.75 -4.21 -13.29
C THR A 64 5.64 -2.85 -13.94
N TYR A 65 4.60 -2.09 -13.60
CA TYR A 65 4.40 -0.73 -14.12
C TYR A 65 4.20 0.25 -12.97
N PHE A 66 5.02 1.32 -12.96
CA PHE A 66 4.97 2.39 -11.98
C PHE A 66 4.25 3.60 -12.57
N VAL A 67 3.20 4.07 -11.89
CA VAL A 67 2.35 5.13 -12.43
C VAL A 67 2.74 6.51 -11.89
N GLY A 68 3.01 6.60 -10.58
CA GLY A 68 3.32 7.86 -9.89
C GLY A 68 4.81 8.22 -9.82
N ARG A 69 5.69 7.49 -10.52
CA ARG A 69 7.15 7.71 -10.57
C ARG A 69 7.79 7.05 -11.80
N GLY A 70 9.10 7.21 -11.96
CA GLY A 70 9.90 6.56 -13.01
C GLY A 70 10.34 7.49 -14.15
N ASP A 71 9.86 8.74 -14.18
CA ASP A 71 10.28 9.78 -15.12
C ASP A 71 10.73 11.04 -14.36
N ASN A 72 12.02 11.07 -13.98
CA ASN A 72 12.60 12.22 -13.30
C ASN A 72 12.67 13.47 -14.19
N ALA A 73 12.74 13.31 -15.53
CA ALA A 73 12.77 14.45 -16.43
C ALA A 73 11.44 15.20 -16.41
N TRP A 74 10.32 14.46 -16.37
CA TRP A 74 8.99 15.05 -16.16
C TRP A 74 8.89 15.73 -14.79
N ALA A 75 9.30 15.03 -13.73
CA ALA A 75 9.23 15.55 -12.35
C ALA A 75 10.06 16.83 -12.16
N ASP A 76 11.24 16.91 -12.77
CA ASP A 76 12.11 18.09 -12.72
C ASP A 76 11.56 19.27 -13.52
N ALA A 77 10.81 19.00 -14.59
CA ALA A 77 10.17 20.03 -15.40
C ALA A 77 8.88 20.59 -14.77
N HIS A 78 8.24 19.84 -13.86
CA HIS A 78 6.96 20.19 -13.20
C HIS A 78 7.05 20.08 -11.66
N PRO A 79 8.00 20.77 -11.00
CA PRO A 79 8.20 20.66 -9.55
C PRO A 79 6.99 21.09 -8.72
N GLU A 80 6.10 21.92 -9.27
CA GLU A 80 4.83 22.33 -8.67
C GLU A 80 3.80 21.19 -8.58
N GLU A 81 3.93 20.16 -9.42
CA GLU A 81 3.04 19.00 -9.50
C GLU A 81 3.57 17.79 -8.70
N ALA A 82 4.62 17.98 -7.91
CA ALA A 82 5.17 16.93 -7.07
C ALA A 82 4.19 16.49 -5.96
N THR A 83 4.27 15.20 -5.59
CA THR A 83 3.45 14.65 -4.50
C THR A 83 3.77 15.35 -3.18
N ARG A 84 2.73 15.59 -2.38
CA ARG A 84 2.85 16.30 -1.10
C ARG A 84 2.32 15.47 0.06
N ILE A 85 2.81 15.82 1.24
CA ILE A 85 2.46 15.21 2.51
C ILE A 85 2.34 16.29 3.59
N PHE A 86 1.34 16.20 4.46
CA PHE A 86 1.34 16.97 5.70
C PHE A 86 2.23 16.32 6.75
N LEU A 87 3.12 17.11 7.35
CA LEU A 87 4.03 16.72 8.42
C LEU A 87 3.85 17.65 9.62
N MET A 88 4.27 17.18 10.79
CA MET A 88 4.34 17.98 12.01
C MET A 88 5.80 18.07 12.47
N SER A 89 6.23 19.24 12.90
CA SER A 89 7.53 19.41 13.56
C SER A 89 7.60 18.60 14.86
N ASP A 90 8.80 18.45 15.41
CA ASP A 90 8.92 18.02 16.80
C ASP A 90 8.20 18.99 17.74
N ARG A 91 7.84 18.48 18.92
CA ARG A 91 7.31 19.27 20.03
C ARG A 91 8.45 20.06 20.67
N VAL A 92 8.44 21.38 20.50
CA VAL A 92 9.47 22.27 21.03
C VAL A 92 8.95 23.00 22.27
N ILE A 93 9.67 22.87 23.39
CA ILE A 93 9.32 23.52 24.65
C ILE A 93 9.93 24.93 24.67
N ALA A 94 9.13 25.96 24.93
CA ALA A 94 9.67 27.30 25.20
C ALA A 94 10.25 27.34 26.61
N THR A 95 11.55 27.60 26.75
CA THR A 95 12.22 27.66 28.06
C THR A 95 12.12 29.04 28.72
N THR A 96 11.81 30.07 27.93
CA THR A 96 11.61 31.46 28.36
C THR A 96 10.46 32.07 27.56
N ASP A 97 9.89 33.17 28.06
CA ASP A 97 8.94 33.97 27.28
C ASP A 97 9.66 34.65 26.09
N GLY A 98 8.99 34.73 24.94
CA GLY A 98 9.47 35.43 23.74
C GLY A 98 9.64 34.52 22.52
N PRO A 99 10.49 34.92 21.55
CA PRO A 99 10.61 34.19 20.30
C PRO A 99 11.12 32.76 20.46
N LEU A 100 10.44 31.80 19.84
CA LEU A 100 10.83 30.40 19.79
C LEU A 100 11.03 29.94 18.34
N GLY A 101 12.26 29.50 18.02
CA GLY A 101 12.57 28.90 16.73
C GLY A 101 12.25 27.40 16.71
N ILE A 102 11.57 26.95 15.67
CA ILE A 102 11.18 25.57 15.41
C ILE A 102 11.76 25.17 14.06
N ASP A 103 12.72 24.24 14.04
CA ASP A 103 13.22 23.63 12.82
C ASP A 103 12.23 22.56 12.34
N LEU A 104 11.61 22.78 11.18
CA LEU A 104 10.59 21.88 10.64
C LEU A 104 11.15 20.50 10.28
N LEU A 105 12.43 20.40 9.92
CA LEU A 105 13.05 19.14 9.47
C LEU A 105 13.99 18.53 10.52
N SER A 106 13.94 18.96 11.78
CA SER A 106 14.83 18.46 12.84
C SER A 106 14.89 16.94 12.92
N SER A 107 13.75 16.30 12.66
CA SER A 107 13.57 14.85 12.79
C SER A 107 13.12 14.16 11.50
N TRP A 108 13.04 14.87 10.39
CA TRP A 108 12.63 14.31 9.09
C TRP A 108 13.83 14.18 8.15
N PHE A 109 13.80 13.18 7.29
CA PHE A 109 14.87 12.97 6.31
C PHE A 109 14.82 14.03 5.21
N ALA A 110 15.78 14.96 5.23
CA ALA A 110 15.82 16.09 4.31
C ALA A 110 16.04 15.70 2.83
N ASP A 111 16.50 14.47 2.57
CA ASP A 111 16.62 13.91 1.21
C ASP A 111 15.31 13.27 0.71
N GLN A 112 14.33 13.04 1.60
CA GLN A 112 13.02 12.49 1.24
C GLN A 112 11.96 13.58 1.10
N VAL A 113 11.99 14.59 1.98
CA VAL A 113 10.93 15.61 2.08
C VAL A 113 11.51 17.02 2.23
N ARG A 114 10.79 18.01 1.71
CA ARG A 114 11.14 19.44 1.81
C ARG A 114 9.88 20.28 2.10
N PRO A 115 9.90 21.24 3.05
CA PRO A 115 8.76 22.12 3.27
C PRO A 115 8.35 22.85 1.99
N ASP A 116 7.05 22.88 1.69
CA ASP A 116 6.49 23.59 0.54
C ASP A 116 6.16 25.04 0.93
N THR A 117 7.13 25.92 0.74
CA THR A 117 6.98 27.37 0.94
C THR A 117 6.53 28.10 -0.32
N GLY A 118 6.28 27.39 -1.43
CA GLY A 118 5.73 27.96 -2.66
C GLY A 118 4.22 28.17 -2.60
N CYS A 119 3.55 27.57 -1.61
CA CYS A 119 2.12 27.72 -1.36
C CYS A 119 1.80 28.91 -0.44
N ASP A 120 0.51 29.24 -0.29
CA ASP A 120 0.06 30.15 0.77
C ASP A 120 0.21 29.47 2.13
N VAL A 121 1.38 29.65 2.74
CA VAL A 121 1.74 29.09 4.04
C VAL A 121 0.72 29.45 5.12
N SER A 122 0.18 30.67 5.12
CA SER A 122 -0.80 31.10 6.13
C SER A 122 -2.14 30.39 6.01
N ARG A 123 -2.45 29.87 4.81
CA ARG A 123 -3.66 29.09 4.54
C ARG A 123 -3.47 27.62 4.86
N TRP A 124 -2.31 27.06 4.55
CA TRP A 124 -2.11 25.60 4.55
C TRP A 124 -1.30 25.06 5.72
N TRP A 125 -0.55 25.90 6.44
CA TRP A 125 0.22 25.48 7.61
C TRP A 125 -0.44 26.02 8.89
N GLN A 126 -0.21 25.35 10.01
CA GLN A 126 -0.75 25.73 11.31
C GLN A 126 0.34 25.63 12.38
N ALA A 127 0.49 26.67 13.18
CA ALA A 127 1.28 26.60 14.41
C ALA A 127 0.33 26.39 15.60
N HIS A 128 0.66 25.48 16.51
CA HIS A 128 -0.16 25.18 17.67
C HIS A 128 0.63 25.33 18.95
N ASP A 129 0.00 25.94 19.95
CA ASP A 129 0.34 25.72 21.35
C ASP A 129 -0.31 24.41 21.81
N ARG A 130 0.50 23.36 21.89
CA ARG A 130 0.06 22.02 22.29
C ARG A 130 -0.19 21.89 23.79
N THR A 131 0.26 22.85 24.61
CA THR A 131 -0.06 22.88 26.05
C THR A 131 -1.50 23.31 26.28
N THR A 132 -1.97 24.30 25.52
CA THR A 132 -3.36 24.80 25.61
C THR A 132 -4.30 24.15 24.59
N GLY A 133 -3.74 23.48 23.58
CA GLY A 133 -4.48 22.90 22.46
C GLY A 133 -4.96 23.93 21.44
N GLN A 134 -4.52 25.19 21.55
CA GLN A 134 -4.97 26.28 20.68
C GLN A 134 -4.09 26.41 19.43
N GLU A 135 -4.72 26.68 18.29
CA GLU A 135 -4.04 27.17 17.10
C GLU A 135 -3.60 28.62 17.31
N LEU A 136 -2.39 28.94 16.88
CA LEU A 136 -1.88 30.30 16.89
C LEU A 136 -2.35 31.05 15.65
N PRO A 137 -2.76 32.33 15.75
CA PRO A 137 -3.08 33.12 14.58
C PRO A 137 -1.85 33.26 13.67
N ALA A 138 -2.06 33.36 12.35
CA ALA A 138 -0.98 33.47 11.36
C ALA A 138 -0.03 34.66 11.59
N THR A 139 -0.48 35.70 12.32
CA THR A 139 0.34 36.85 12.70
C THR A 139 1.28 36.59 13.89
N ALA A 140 1.12 35.47 14.60
CA ALA A 140 1.92 35.11 15.77
C ALA A 140 3.17 34.27 15.43
N TRP A 141 3.36 33.92 14.15
CA TRP A 141 4.52 33.17 13.70
C TRP A 141 4.92 33.56 12.27
N SER A 142 6.18 33.29 11.91
CA SER A 142 6.68 33.50 10.54
C SER A 142 7.67 32.41 10.11
N VAL A 143 7.73 32.15 8.81
CA VAL A 143 8.75 31.29 8.21
C VAL A 143 10.01 32.12 7.94
N GLY A 144 11.16 31.58 8.35
CA GLY A 144 12.47 32.16 8.08
C GLY A 144 12.82 32.16 6.59
N ALA A 145 13.82 32.97 6.23
CA ALA A 145 14.30 33.05 4.85
C ALA A 145 14.90 31.74 4.32
N ASP A 146 15.24 30.81 5.21
CA ASP A 146 15.69 29.45 4.88
C ASP A 146 14.53 28.53 4.43
N GLY A 147 13.28 28.97 4.58
CA GLY A 147 12.08 28.17 4.28
C GLY A 147 11.89 26.96 5.19
N ARG A 148 12.66 26.87 6.28
CA ARG A 148 12.78 25.67 7.12
C ARG A 148 12.54 25.97 8.59
N THR A 149 12.91 27.15 9.06
CA THR A 149 12.76 27.53 10.47
C THR A 149 11.51 28.38 10.64
N VAL A 150 10.60 27.99 11.54
CA VAL A 150 9.44 28.81 11.92
C VAL A 150 9.73 29.48 13.26
N THR A 151 9.45 30.78 13.37
CA THR A 151 9.57 31.51 14.64
C THR A 151 8.19 31.83 15.17
N VAL A 152 7.84 31.29 16.34
CA VAL A 152 6.70 31.77 17.14
C VAL A 152 7.16 33.03 17.88
N HIS A 153 6.45 34.15 17.74
CA HIS A 153 6.96 35.45 18.19
C HIS A 153 6.90 35.65 19.71
N GLU A 154 5.80 35.22 20.33
CA GLU A 154 5.51 35.43 21.75
C GLU A 154 5.17 34.09 22.42
N ALA A 155 6.10 33.14 22.38
CA ALA A 155 5.93 31.86 23.06
C ALA A 155 6.01 32.06 24.59
N LEU A 156 5.17 31.34 25.33
CA LEU A 156 5.13 31.35 26.80
C LEU A 156 6.03 30.26 27.39
N ALA A 157 6.82 30.61 28.40
CA ALA A 157 7.70 29.68 29.10
C ALA A 157 6.91 28.48 29.65
N GLY A 158 7.43 27.27 29.43
CA GLY A 158 6.82 26.01 29.82
C GLY A 158 5.77 25.46 28.85
N HIS A 159 5.38 26.22 27.82
CA HIS A 159 4.47 25.73 26.79
C HIS A 159 5.21 24.94 25.70
N VAL A 160 4.48 24.06 25.02
CA VAL A 160 4.97 23.19 23.95
C VAL A 160 4.34 23.63 22.63
N TYR A 161 5.17 23.86 21.62
CA TYR A 161 4.73 24.32 20.31
C TYR A 161 5.09 23.32 19.21
N THR A 162 4.27 23.29 18.18
CA THR A 162 4.53 22.54 16.94
C THR A 162 4.06 23.33 15.74
N VAL A 163 4.61 23.04 14.57
CA VAL A 163 4.07 23.48 13.29
C VAL A 163 3.66 22.27 12.47
N SER A 164 2.43 22.28 11.99
CA SER A 164 1.88 21.35 11.01
C SER A 164 2.04 22.00 9.63
N PHE A 165 2.78 21.39 8.72
CA PHE A 165 3.22 21.99 7.46
C PHE A 165 3.09 21.03 6.29
N LEU A 166 2.91 21.60 5.10
CA LEU A 166 2.89 20.86 3.84
C LEU A 166 4.33 20.68 3.36
N ALA A 167 4.69 19.48 2.92
CA ALA A 167 6.00 19.16 2.39
C ALA A 167 5.89 18.45 1.03
N THR A 168 6.78 18.78 0.11
CA THR A 168 6.97 18.05 -1.13
C THR A 168 7.77 16.78 -0.86
N GLN A 169 7.34 15.64 -1.41
CA GLN A 169 8.12 14.42 -1.46
C GLN A 169 9.11 14.49 -2.64
N ILE A 170 10.40 14.51 -2.32
CA ILE A 170 11.47 14.62 -3.31
C ILE A 170 12.14 13.26 -3.61
N TRP A 171 11.74 12.21 -2.90
CA TRP A 171 12.17 10.83 -3.12
C TRP A 171 10.99 9.89 -2.82
N ASP A 172 10.63 9.04 -3.78
CA ASP A 172 9.56 8.05 -3.62
C ASP A 172 9.88 7.08 -2.47
N PRO A 173 8.95 6.83 -1.52
CA PRO A 173 9.26 6.05 -0.32
C PRO A 173 9.66 4.59 -0.60
N THR A 174 8.96 3.87 -1.48
CA THR A 174 9.31 2.48 -1.82
C THR A 174 10.62 2.42 -2.60
N GLN A 175 10.84 3.33 -3.55
CA GLN A 175 12.10 3.38 -4.29
C GLN A 175 13.28 3.74 -3.38
N MET A 176 13.10 4.65 -2.42
CA MET A 176 14.09 4.98 -1.40
C MET A 176 14.41 3.76 -0.52
N TYR A 177 13.41 3.03 -0.04
CA TYR A 177 13.62 1.79 0.70
C TYR A 177 14.48 0.81 -0.12
N ASN A 178 14.10 0.54 -1.37
CA ASN A 178 14.85 -0.35 -2.25
C ASN A 178 16.28 0.14 -2.50
N TYR A 179 16.46 1.45 -2.71
CA TYR A 179 17.77 2.06 -2.97
C TYR A 179 18.71 1.92 -1.77
N LEU A 180 18.21 2.20 -0.56
CA LEU A 180 18.99 2.11 0.67
C LEU A 180 19.29 0.64 1.04
N THR A 181 18.30 -0.26 0.93
CA THR A 181 18.49 -1.66 1.33
C THR A 181 19.38 -2.45 0.38
N ASN A 182 19.39 -2.11 -0.92
CA ASN A 182 20.25 -2.78 -1.90
C ASN A 182 21.64 -2.14 -2.06
N GLY A 183 21.95 -1.02 -1.40
CA GLY A 183 23.22 -0.30 -1.59
C GLY A 183 23.38 0.23 -3.03
N TRP A 184 22.33 0.87 -3.56
CA TRP A 184 22.33 1.41 -4.92
C TRP A 184 23.07 2.76 -5.04
N ASP A 185 23.68 3.25 -3.97
CA ASP A 185 24.55 4.44 -4.01
C ASP A 185 25.78 4.24 -4.89
N ASP A 186 26.28 3.00 -4.95
CA ASP A 186 27.43 2.61 -5.76
C ASP A 186 27.10 2.30 -7.24
N ASP A 187 25.81 2.26 -7.63
CA ASP A 187 25.38 1.94 -8.99
C ASP A 187 25.03 3.22 -9.78
N PRO A 188 25.87 3.65 -10.75
CA PRO A 188 25.65 4.89 -11.50
C PRO A 188 24.45 4.83 -12.44
N SER A 189 23.87 3.64 -12.69
CA SER A 189 22.63 3.50 -13.47
C SER A 189 21.38 3.76 -12.63
N ARG A 190 21.52 3.78 -11.29
CA ARG A 190 20.41 4.01 -10.36
C ARG A 190 20.29 5.49 -10.04
N THR A 191 19.07 6.01 -10.14
CA THR A 191 18.76 7.38 -9.75
C THR A 191 17.69 7.37 -8.66
N ARG A 192 17.65 8.43 -7.85
CA ARG A 192 16.60 8.63 -6.85
C ARG A 192 15.34 9.05 -7.58
N GLU A 193 14.29 8.25 -7.49
CA GLU A 193 13.06 8.52 -8.24
C GLU A 193 12.17 9.53 -7.52
N LYS A 194 11.68 10.52 -8.26
CA LYS A 194 10.80 11.57 -7.75
C LYS A 194 9.34 11.23 -8.05
N PRO A 195 8.44 11.28 -7.05
CA PRO A 195 7.03 11.06 -7.28
C PRO A 195 6.34 12.33 -7.81
N PHE A 196 5.29 12.16 -8.60
CA PHE A 196 4.47 13.25 -9.15
C PHE A 196 2.96 12.96 -8.99
N ASP A 197 2.17 14.03 -8.81
CA ASP A 197 0.74 13.96 -8.48
C ASP A 197 -0.16 14.08 -9.73
N VAL A 198 -0.89 13.01 -10.01
CA VAL A 198 -1.86 12.94 -11.11
C VAL A 198 -3.13 13.78 -10.91
N ARG A 199 -3.27 14.49 -9.77
CA ARG A 199 -4.31 15.50 -9.60
C ARG A 199 -4.16 16.64 -10.60
N HIS A 200 -2.93 16.92 -11.01
CA HIS A 200 -2.63 17.94 -12.00
C HIS A 200 -2.87 17.40 -13.42
N GLU A 201 -3.62 18.14 -14.23
CA GLU A 201 -4.04 17.67 -15.56
C GLU A 201 -2.86 17.47 -16.53
N ALA A 202 -1.76 18.22 -16.38
CA ALA A 202 -0.55 18.01 -17.19
C ALA A 202 0.11 16.67 -16.86
N THR A 203 0.40 16.41 -15.57
CA THR A 203 0.91 15.11 -15.11
C THR A 203 -0.04 13.98 -15.46
N TRP A 204 -1.36 14.16 -15.33
CA TRP A 204 -2.32 13.14 -15.74
C TRP A 204 -2.27 12.84 -17.24
N ALA A 205 -2.17 13.87 -18.08
CA ALA A 205 -2.02 13.69 -19.53
C ALA A 205 -0.71 12.96 -19.87
N HIS A 206 0.39 13.31 -19.20
CA HIS A 206 1.68 12.64 -19.35
C HIS A 206 1.60 11.15 -18.99
N VAL A 207 1.09 10.81 -17.79
CA VAL A 207 0.94 9.43 -17.32
C VAL A 207 0.10 8.58 -18.28
N ARG A 208 -1.03 9.11 -18.76
CA ARG A 208 -1.86 8.39 -19.75
C ARG A 208 -1.14 8.20 -21.08
N SER A 209 -0.41 9.20 -21.55
CA SER A 209 0.34 9.11 -22.79
C SER A 209 1.47 8.08 -22.67
N HIS A 210 2.21 8.12 -21.57
CA HIS A 210 3.29 7.18 -21.29
C HIS A 210 2.77 5.73 -21.25
N LEU A 211 1.67 5.47 -20.52
CA LEU A 211 1.08 4.13 -20.48
C LEU A 211 0.68 3.64 -21.87
N ARG A 212 0.09 4.50 -22.70
CA ARG A 212 -0.30 4.13 -24.07
C ARG A 212 0.90 3.78 -24.94
N SER A 213 1.96 4.58 -24.92
CA SER A 213 3.19 4.30 -25.66
C SER A 213 3.83 3.00 -25.16
N TRP A 214 3.96 2.84 -23.84
CA TRP A 214 4.52 1.65 -23.22
C TRP A 214 3.72 0.39 -23.58
N LEU A 215 2.39 0.46 -23.57
CA LEU A 215 1.52 -0.65 -23.99
C LEU A 215 1.74 -1.08 -25.45
N ASP A 216 2.06 -0.13 -26.32
CA ASP A 216 2.32 -0.37 -27.74
C ASP A 216 3.76 -0.90 -27.98
N GLU A 217 4.72 -0.48 -27.13
CA GLU A 217 6.13 -0.89 -27.16
C GLU A 217 6.38 -2.28 -26.54
N HIS A 218 5.47 -2.76 -25.69
CA HIS A 218 5.56 -4.04 -24.99
C HIS A 218 4.48 -5.05 -25.41
N PRO A 219 4.44 -5.50 -26.69
CA PRO A 219 3.45 -6.45 -27.16
C PRO A 219 3.54 -7.82 -26.46
N GLU A 220 4.72 -8.18 -25.94
CA GLU A 220 4.99 -9.44 -25.23
C GLU A 220 4.32 -9.54 -23.86
N VAL A 221 3.86 -8.42 -23.29
CA VAL A 221 3.24 -8.41 -21.94
C VAL A 221 1.77 -8.84 -22.00
N ASP A 222 1.39 -9.81 -21.18
CA ASP A 222 0.00 -10.25 -21.03
C ASP A 222 -0.74 -9.52 -19.88
N VAL A 223 -0.01 -9.18 -18.82
CA VAL A 223 -0.57 -8.58 -17.60
C VAL A 223 0.25 -7.38 -17.19
N VAL A 224 -0.39 -6.22 -17.14
CA VAL A 224 0.18 -4.99 -16.58
C VAL A 224 -0.03 -5.03 -15.07
N ARG A 225 1.06 -5.28 -14.33
CA ARG A 225 1.07 -5.29 -12.87
C ARG A 225 1.39 -3.89 -12.35
N PHE A 226 0.35 -3.09 -12.19
CA PHE A 226 0.42 -1.80 -11.53
C PHE A 226 0.99 -1.97 -10.11
N THR A 227 2.13 -1.34 -9.84
CA THR A 227 2.87 -1.45 -8.55
C THR A 227 3.20 -0.08 -7.96
N THR A 228 2.22 0.73 -7.57
CA THR A 228 0.78 0.48 -7.63
C THR A 228 0.13 1.54 -8.53
N PHE A 229 -0.46 2.58 -7.95
CA PHE A 229 -1.04 3.69 -8.70
C PHE A 229 -0.41 5.01 -8.29
N PHE A 230 -1.14 5.86 -7.55
CA PHE A 230 -0.81 7.28 -7.45
C PHE A 230 -0.26 7.67 -6.08
N TYR A 231 -0.97 7.35 -5.00
CA TYR A 231 -0.64 7.85 -3.66
C TYR A 231 -0.08 6.75 -2.77
N HIS A 232 1.12 6.98 -2.27
CA HIS A 232 1.82 6.08 -1.35
C HIS A 232 1.11 6.05 0.01
N PHE A 233 1.14 4.90 0.69
CA PHE A 233 0.80 4.86 2.11
C PHE A 233 1.76 5.75 2.91
N THR A 234 1.42 6.14 4.13
CA THR A 234 2.27 7.09 4.84
C THR A 234 3.57 6.40 5.28
N LEU A 235 4.69 6.79 4.68
CA LEU A 235 6.02 6.28 5.01
C LEU A 235 7.04 7.42 4.94
N VAL A 236 7.55 7.84 6.08
CA VAL A 236 8.47 8.97 6.20
C VAL A 236 9.63 8.59 7.12
N TYR A 237 10.84 8.96 6.68
CA TYR A 237 12.08 8.58 7.32
C TYR A 237 12.58 9.69 8.26
N GLY A 238 13.36 9.27 9.24
CA GLY A 238 14.03 10.12 10.21
C GLY A 238 15.28 10.78 9.64
N ALA A 239 15.82 11.75 10.37
CA ALA A 239 17.07 12.42 10.01
C ALA A 239 18.28 11.45 9.86
N ASP A 240 18.18 10.23 10.39
CA ASP A 240 19.14 9.13 10.30
C ASP A 240 18.90 8.18 9.12
N ALA A 241 17.97 8.51 8.22
CA ALA A 241 17.56 7.66 7.10
C ALA A 241 17.01 6.28 7.53
N ALA A 242 16.43 6.18 8.72
CA ALA A 242 15.63 5.03 9.16
C ALA A 242 14.12 5.36 9.13
N GLU A 243 13.27 4.34 9.10
CA GLU A 243 11.81 4.53 9.23
C GLU A 243 11.49 5.32 10.51
N ARG A 244 10.79 6.44 10.37
CA ARG A 244 10.34 7.26 11.51
C ARG A 244 8.83 7.14 11.74
N TYR A 245 8.06 7.15 10.66
CA TYR A 245 6.62 6.98 10.74
C TYR A 245 6.14 6.12 9.56
N VAL A 246 5.37 5.09 9.88
CA VAL A 246 4.71 4.22 8.91
C VAL A 246 3.25 4.00 9.29
N ASP A 247 2.37 4.15 8.32
CA ASP A 247 0.99 3.69 8.36
C ASP A 247 0.62 3.19 6.97
N TRP A 248 0.45 1.87 6.85
CA TRP A 248 0.13 1.20 5.60
C TRP A 248 -1.25 1.61 5.02
N PHE A 249 -2.09 2.26 5.82
CA PHE A 249 -3.41 2.77 5.44
C PHE A 249 -3.49 4.30 5.42
N GLY A 250 -2.38 4.98 5.71
CA GLY A 250 -2.35 6.41 5.98
C GLY A 250 -2.54 7.26 4.72
N TYR A 251 -3.38 8.29 4.82
CA TYR A 251 -3.73 9.19 3.72
C TYR A 251 -2.89 10.48 3.67
N SER A 252 -1.89 10.63 4.54
CA SER A 252 -1.13 11.88 4.68
C SER A 252 -0.39 12.29 3.39
N ALA A 253 0.02 11.32 2.56
CA ALA A 253 0.68 11.53 1.26
C ALA A 253 -0.28 11.57 0.06
N SER A 254 -1.58 11.77 0.30
CA SER A 254 -2.61 11.85 -0.75
C SER A 254 -3.14 13.27 -0.99
N VAL A 255 -2.45 14.27 -0.45
CA VAL A 255 -2.89 15.68 -0.47
C VAL A 255 -2.18 16.46 -1.58
N SER A 256 -2.87 17.47 -2.10
CA SER A 256 -2.29 18.54 -2.92
C SER A 256 -3.18 19.76 -2.87
N LEU A 257 -2.65 20.93 -3.25
CA LEU A 257 -3.42 22.17 -3.22
C LEU A 257 -4.72 22.06 -4.04
N PRO A 258 -4.70 21.54 -5.29
CA PRO A 258 -5.93 21.39 -6.06
C PRO A 258 -6.91 20.39 -5.45
N ALA A 259 -6.41 19.34 -4.78
CA ALA A 259 -7.28 18.36 -4.11
C ALA A 259 -7.98 18.98 -2.88
N LEU A 260 -7.25 19.77 -2.07
CA LEU A 260 -7.80 20.44 -0.90
C LEU A 260 -8.81 21.53 -1.30
N GLU A 261 -8.54 22.26 -2.37
CA GLU A 261 -9.45 23.29 -2.91
C GLU A 261 -10.71 22.67 -3.50
N ALA A 262 -10.58 21.59 -4.28
CA ALA A 262 -11.73 20.86 -4.81
C ALA A 262 -12.58 20.22 -3.69
N PHE A 263 -11.93 19.74 -2.61
CA PHE A 263 -12.65 19.27 -1.43
C PHE A 263 -13.46 20.40 -0.77
N GLU A 264 -12.85 21.57 -0.58
CA GLU A 264 -13.50 22.74 0.01
C GLU A 264 -14.72 23.19 -0.83
N GLU A 265 -14.59 23.17 -2.15
CA GLU A 265 -15.68 23.47 -3.09
C GLU A 265 -16.84 22.45 -2.99
N GLU A 266 -16.52 21.15 -2.94
CA GLU A 266 -17.53 20.08 -2.94
C GLU A 266 -18.24 19.92 -1.58
N TYR A 267 -17.50 19.95 -0.47
CA TYR A 267 -18.02 19.68 0.86
C TYR A 267 -18.46 20.96 1.60
N GLY A 268 -18.09 22.14 1.09
CA GLY A 268 -18.49 23.44 1.65
C GLY A 268 -17.79 23.81 2.96
N TYR A 269 -16.68 23.14 3.29
CA TYR A 269 -15.81 23.50 4.40
C TYR A 269 -14.35 23.13 4.10
N ARG A 270 -13.43 23.86 4.73
CA ARG A 270 -11.99 23.70 4.51
C ARG A 270 -11.38 22.70 5.49
N LEU A 271 -10.56 21.79 5.00
CA LEU A 271 -9.67 20.97 5.81
C LEU A 271 -8.42 21.75 6.21
N SER A 272 -7.96 21.56 7.44
CA SER A 272 -6.71 22.14 7.94
C SER A 272 -5.58 21.10 7.99
N ALA A 273 -4.34 21.53 8.20
CA ALA A 273 -3.22 20.60 8.38
C ALA A 273 -3.46 19.63 9.55
N GLU A 274 -4.11 20.11 10.61
CA GLU A 274 -4.48 19.32 11.80
C GLU A 274 -5.48 18.19 11.50
N ASP A 275 -6.36 18.36 10.50
CA ASP A 275 -7.23 17.29 10.01
C ASP A 275 -6.45 16.12 9.40
N PHE A 276 -5.16 16.29 9.10
CA PHE A 276 -4.27 15.25 8.59
C PHE A 276 -3.24 14.78 9.63
N VAL A 277 -2.53 15.72 10.26
CA VAL A 277 -1.47 15.35 11.22
C VAL A 277 -2.03 14.81 12.54
N ASP A 278 -3.27 15.17 12.91
CA ASP A 278 -3.99 14.70 14.09
C ASP A 278 -3.08 14.67 15.35
N ALA A 279 -2.52 15.83 15.72
CA ALA A 279 -1.58 15.99 16.83
C ALA A 279 -0.34 15.07 16.84
N GLY A 280 0.02 14.52 15.67
CA GLY A 280 1.12 13.57 15.46
C GLY A 280 0.67 12.10 15.36
N TYR A 281 -0.63 11.81 15.42
CA TYR A 281 -1.16 10.47 15.16
C TYR A 281 -1.34 10.18 13.67
N TYR A 282 -1.36 11.22 12.82
CA TYR A 282 -1.51 11.16 11.37
C TYR A 282 -2.74 10.37 10.90
N ASN A 283 -3.85 10.50 11.62
CA ASN A 283 -5.08 9.73 11.41
C ASN A 283 -4.85 8.22 11.27
N SER A 284 -3.88 7.68 12.02
CA SER A 284 -3.66 6.23 12.11
C SER A 284 -4.98 5.48 12.22
N PRO A 285 -5.16 4.31 11.58
CA PRO A 285 -6.43 3.56 11.64
C PRO A 285 -6.81 3.11 13.06
N PHE A 286 -5.91 3.25 14.04
CA PHE A 286 -6.19 3.06 15.46
C PHE A 286 -6.97 4.22 16.08
N ARG A 287 -6.93 5.42 15.49
CA ARG A 287 -7.70 6.59 15.91
C ARG A 287 -9.13 6.44 15.44
N VAL A 288 -10.09 6.74 16.33
CA VAL A 288 -11.49 6.83 15.95
C VAL A 288 -11.62 7.90 14.86
N PRO A 289 -12.02 7.55 13.63
CA PRO A 289 -11.97 8.48 12.52
C PRO A 289 -12.98 9.61 12.71
N THR A 290 -12.52 10.84 12.50
CA THR A 290 -13.38 12.02 12.47
C THR A 290 -14.27 11.99 11.23
N ARG A 291 -15.35 12.77 11.24
CA ARG A 291 -16.16 12.98 10.03
C ARG A 291 -15.31 13.54 8.90
N ALA A 292 -14.48 14.55 9.19
CA ALA A 292 -13.66 15.21 8.18
C ALA A 292 -12.70 14.25 7.47
N PHE A 293 -12.10 13.32 8.22
CA PHE A 293 -11.21 12.32 7.64
C PHE A 293 -11.97 11.28 6.80
N ARG A 294 -13.18 10.88 7.19
CA ARG A 294 -14.04 10.00 6.37
C ARG A 294 -14.46 10.68 5.07
N ASP A 295 -14.85 11.94 5.15
CA ASP A 295 -15.21 12.76 3.99
C ASP A 295 -14.01 12.85 3.02
N TRP A 296 -12.79 13.03 3.55
CA TRP A 296 -11.56 13.02 2.74
C TRP A 296 -11.28 11.66 2.07
N ILE A 297 -11.42 10.55 2.80
CA ILE A 297 -11.21 9.19 2.26
C ILE A 297 -12.15 8.95 1.08
N ASP A 298 -13.43 9.24 1.23
CA ASP A 298 -14.44 9.05 0.18
C ASP A 298 -14.18 9.97 -1.04
N PHE A 299 -13.87 11.26 -0.80
CA PHE A 299 -13.46 12.20 -1.86
C PHE A 299 -12.25 11.69 -2.66
N GLN A 300 -11.19 11.27 -1.97
CA GLN A 300 -10.00 10.72 -2.61
C GLN A 300 -10.29 9.41 -3.33
N GLN A 301 -11.13 8.54 -2.76
CA GLN A 301 -11.48 7.26 -3.35
C GLN A 301 -12.19 7.45 -4.69
N ARG A 302 -13.15 8.37 -4.79
CA ARG A 302 -13.83 8.68 -6.06
C ARG A 302 -12.83 9.12 -7.14
N PHE A 303 -11.90 10.01 -6.78
CA PHE A 303 -10.88 10.45 -7.72
C PHE A 303 -9.98 9.30 -8.18
N VAL A 304 -9.36 8.57 -7.24
CA VAL A 304 -8.42 7.51 -7.54
C VAL A 304 -9.07 6.41 -8.37
N THR A 305 -10.23 5.90 -7.96
CA THR A 305 -10.92 4.83 -8.68
C THR A 305 -11.33 5.24 -10.09
N SER A 306 -11.72 6.50 -10.31
CA SER A 306 -12.00 7.02 -11.66
C SER A 306 -10.78 7.01 -12.58
N ARG A 307 -9.61 7.39 -12.06
CA ARG A 307 -8.35 7.40 -12.82
C ARG A 307 -7.82 5.98 -13.06
N VAL A 308 -7.93 5.09 -12.06
CA VAL A 308 -7.60 3.66 -12.22
C VAL A 308 -8.44 3.04 -13.33
N ARG A 309 -9.73 3.38 -13.41
CA ARG A 309 -10.61 2.92 -14.48
C ARG A 309 -10.11 3.35 -15.85
N GLU A 310 -9.73 4.61 -16.04
CA GLU A 310 -9.17 5.09 -17.32
C GLU A 310 -7.90 4.31 -17.73
N LEU A 311 -7.00 4.02 -16.78
CA LEU A 311 -5.80 3.21 -17.06
C LEU A 311 -6.15 1.77 -17.41
N THR A 312 -7.10 1.18 -16.68
CA THR A 312 -7.58 -0.19 -16.90
C THR A 312 -8.23 -0.33 -18.28
N GLU A 313 -9.07 0.61 -18.68
CA GLU A 313 -9.69 0.64 -20.01
C GLU A 313 -8.62 0.73 -21.12
N ALA A 314 -7.53 1.48 -20.90
CA ALA A 314 -6.42 1.56 -21.85
C ALA A 314 -5.67 0.22 -21.98
N VAL A 315 -5.45 -0.49 -20.87
CA VAL A 315 -4.83 -1.83 -20.84
C VAL A 315 -5.72 -2.84 -21.56
N HIS A 316 -7.03 -2.86 -21.26
CA HIS A 316 -8.02 -3.74 -21.91
C HIS A 316 -8.13 -3.47 -23.41
N ALA A 317 -8.03 -2.21 -23.85
CA ALA A 317 -8.04 -1.85 -25.26
C ALA A 317 -6.86 -2.46 -26.04
N ARG A 318 -5.77 -2.87 -25.37
CA ARG A 318 -4.65 -3.63 -25.96
C ARG A 318 -4.75 -5.14 -25.75
N GLY A 319 -5.87 -5.64 -25.23
CA GLY A 319 -6.07 -7.07 -24.99
C GLY A 319 -5.24 -7.65 -23.84
N LYS A 320 -4.75 -6.80 -22.93
CA LYS A 320 -3.96 -7.18 -21.76
C LYS A 320 -4.82 -7.13 -20.48
N GLU A 321 -4.36 -7.74 -19.40
CA GLU A 321 -5.02 -7.63 -18.09
C GLU A 321 -4.40 -6.53 -17.22
N ALA A 322 -5.23 -5.88 -16.41
CA ALA A 322 -4.82 -4.93 -15.40
C ALA A 322 -4.83 -5.59 -14.03
N MET A 323 -3.66 -5.70 -13.40
CA MET A 323 -3.49 -6.25 -12.05
C MET A 323 -2.97 -5.16 -11.11
N MET A 324 -3.61 -5.03 -9.95
CA MET A 324 -3.17 -4.12 -8.89
C MET A 324 -2.32 -4.86 -7.87
N PHE A 325 -1.18 -4.29 -7.47
CA PHE A 325 -0.52 -4.69 -6.24
C PHE A 325 -1.17 -4.03 -5.01
N LEU A 326 -1.53 -4.83 -4.00
CA LEU A 326 -2.01 -4.32 -2.72
C LEU A 326 -0.82 -3.94 -1.82
N GLY A 327 -0.32 -2.73 -2.02
CA GLY A 327 0.83 -2.14 -1.33
C GLY A 327 1.31 -0.87 -2.06
N ASP A 328 2.40 -0.26 -1.59
CA ASP A 328 3.00 0.94 -2.18
C ASP A 328 1.97 2.07 -2.42
N ASN A 329 1.80 2.51 -3.67
CA ASN A 329 0.89 3.59 -4.07
C ASN A 329 -0.59 3.16 -4.19
N TRP A 330 -1.13 2.47 -3.17
CA TRP A 330 -2.49 1.91 -3.19
C TRP A 330 -3.56 2.81 -2.55
N ILE A 331 -3.19 3.92 -1.92
CA ILE A 331 -4.12 4.75 -1.15
C ILE A 331 -5.19 5.36 -2.08
N GLY A 332 -6.45 5.32 -1.62
CA GLY A 332 -7.63 5.72 -2.38
C GLY A 332 -8.20 4.65 -3.32
N THR A 333 -7.57 3.49 -3.49
CA THR A 333 -8.20 2.38 -4.25
C THR A 333 -9.30 1.71 -3.44
N GLU A 334 -9.02 1.45 -2.16
CA GLU A 334 -9.93 0.90 -1.15
C GLU A 334 -10.69 -0.35 -1.63
N PRO A 335 -10.03 -1.53 -1.72
CA PRO A 335 -10.60 -2.75 -2.31
C PRO A 335 -11.91 -3.25 -1.70
N TYR A 336 -12.19 -2.89 -0.45
CA TYR A 336 -13.43 -3.21 0.26
C TYR A 336 -14.43 -2.04 0.34
N GLY A 337 -14.08 -0.89 -0.23
CA GLY A 337 -14.92 0.28 -0.33
C GLY A 337 -15.90 0.19 -1.51
N GLU A 338 -16.86 1.10 -1.54
CA GLU A 338 -17.99 1.04 -2.49
C GLU A 338 -17.60 1.34 -3.94
N HIS A 339 -16.57 2.17 -4.16
CA HIS A 339 -16.17 2.62 -5.50
C HIS A 339 -15.23 1.63 -6.22
N PHE A 340 -14.70 0.62 -5.52
CA PHE A 340 -13.66 -0.27 -6.07
C PHE A 340 -14.13 -1.05 -7.30
N ALA A 341 -15.38 -1.48 -7.34
CA ALA A 341 -15.95 -2.19 -8.49
C ALA A 341 -15.86 -1.38 -9.80
N ALA A 342 -15.87 -0.05 -9.72
CA ALA A 342 -15.79 0.83 -10.88
C ALA A 342 -14.40 0.86 -11.54
N THR A 343 -13.35 0.40 -10.83
CA THR A 343 -11.98 0.36 -11.37
C THR A 343 -11.85 -0.61 -12.54
N GLY A 344 -12.65 -1.69 -12.56
CA GLY A 344 -12.63 -2.70 -13.61
C GLY A 344 -11.37 -3.57 -13.66
N ILE A 345 -10.49 -3.50 -12.65
CA ILE A 345 -9.24 -4.28 -12.65
C ILE A 345 -9.52 -5.79 -12.64
N ASP A 346 -8.67 -6.56 -13.30
CA ASP A 346 -8.87 -7.99 -13.45
C ASP A 346 -8.49 -8.77 -12.18
N ALA A 347 -7.48 -8.28 -11.46
CA ALA A 347 -6.91 -8.98 -10.32
C ALA A 347 -6.24 -8.08 -9.30
N VAL A 348 -6.19 -8.57 -8.06
CA VAL A 348 -5.31 -8.03 -7.02
C VAL A 348 -4.27 -9.08 -6.64
N VAL A 349 -3.01 -8.66 -6.63
CA VAL A 349 -1.89 -9.42 -6.05
C VAL A 349 -1.43 -8.73 -4.77
N GLY A 350 -1.18 -9.47 -3.70
CA GLY A 350 -0.72 -8.87 -2.43
C GLY A 350 0.34 -9.71 -1.73
N SER A 351 1.01 -9.09 -0.76
CA SER A 351 2.00 -9.75 0.09
C SER A 351 1.32 -10.69 1.09
N VAL A 352 1.67 -11.97 1.08
CA VAL A 352 1.14 -12.95 2.05
C VAL A 352 2.18 -13.20 3.13
N GLY A 353 1.96 -12.62 4.31
CA GLY A 353 2.82 -12.80 5.49
C GLY A 353 2.17 -13.52 6.67
N SER A 354 0.86 -13.75 6.62
CA SER A 354 0.08 -14.43 7.66
C SER A 354 -1.28 -14.90 7.10
N GLY A 355 -2.09 -15.58 7.92
CA GLY A 355 -3.45 -15.92 7.54
C GLY A 355 -4.35 -14.69 7.37
N ALA A 356 -4.22 -13.67 8.24
CA ALA A 356 -4.99 -12.43 8.12
C ALA A 356 -4.66 -11.66 6.83
N THR A 357 -3.38 -11.52 6.47
CA THR A 357 -2.97 -10.87 5.20
C THR A 357 -3.36 -11.70 3.97
N CYS A 358 -3.35 -13.04 4.08
CA CYS A 358 -3.92 -13.90 3.06
C CYS A 358 -5.41 -13.61 2.82
N ARG A 359 -6.21 -13.49 3.89
CA ARG A 359 -7.64 -13.15 3.79
C ARG A 359 -7.89 -11.73 3.30
N MET A 360 -7.02 -10.78 3.67
CA MET A 360 -7.06 -9.42 3.15
C MET A 360 -7.02 -9.38 1.63
N ILE A 361 -6.35 -10.33 0.98
CA ILE A 361 -6.27 -10.47 -0.48
C ILE A 361 -7.39 -11.36 -1.00
N ALA A 362 -7.57 -12.56 -0.43
CA ALA A 362 -8.50 -13.57 -0.93
C ALA A 362 -9.98 -13.17 -0.83
N ASP A 363 -10.33 -12.27 0.10
CA ASP A 363 -11.71 -11.81 0.28
C ASP A 363 -12.05 -10.58 -0.57
N ILE A 364 -11.11 -10.03 -1.35
CA ILE A 364 -11.35 -8.84 -2.17
C ILE A 364 -12.46 -9.12 -3.20
N PRO A 365 -13.55 -8.35 -3.19
CA PRO A 365 -14.63 -8.52 -4.14
C PRO A 365 -14.30 -7.85 -5.49
N HIS A 366 -15.16 -8.09 -6.49
CA HIS A 366 -15.18 -7.36 -7.76
C HIS A 366 -13.95 -7.51 -8.66
N VAL A 367 -13.05 -8.45 -8.36
CA VAL A 367 -11.99 -8.89 -9.27
C VAL A 367 -12.25 -10.30 -9.77
N ARG A 368 -11.65 -10.65 -10.90
CA ARG A 368 -11.82 -11.98 -11.52
C ARG A 368 -10.99 -13.04 -10.81
N TYR A 369 -9.83 -12.65 -10.29
CA TYR A 369 -8.96 -13.54 -9.53
C TYR A 369 -8.06 -12.79 -8.54
N THR A 370 -7.57 -13.51 -7.54
CA THR A 370 -6.65 -13.00 -6.52
C THR A 370 -5.33 -13.79 -6.50
N GLU A 371 -4.22 -13.10 -6.28
CA GLU A 371 -2.89 -13.72 -6.26
C GLU A 371 -2.13 -13.40 -4.96
N GLY A 372 -1.65 -14.44 -4.27
CA GLY A 372 -0.81 -14.28 -3.09
C GLY A 372 0.66 -14.34 -3.44
N ARG A 373 1.41 -13.25 -3.23
CA ARG A 373 2.87 -13.23 -3.35
C ARG A 373 3.48 -13.56 -1.99
N PHE A 374 3.98 -14.79 -1.86
CA PHE A 374 4.46 -15.35 -0.61
C PHE A 374 5.80 -14.77 -0.17
N LEU A 375 6.00 -14.75 1.15
CA LEU A 375 7.29 -14.56 1.80
C LEU A 375 8.10 -15.87 1.90
N PRO A 376 9.44 -15.81 1.99
CA PRO A 376 10.26 -14.59 1.96
C PRO A 376 10.32 -13.95 0.56
N TYR A 377 10.44 -12.61 0.53
CA TYR A 377 10.83 -11.91 -0.69
C TYR A 377 12.31 -12.21 -0.98
N PHE A 378 12.68 -12.45 -2.23
CA PHE A 378 14.05 -12.86 -2.57
C PHE A 378 14.99 -11.66 -2.50
N PHE A 379 15.44 -11.36 -1.29
CA PHE A 379 16.10 -10.11 -0.98
C PHE A 379 17.21 -10.33 0.07
N PRO A 380 18.25 -9.46 0.12
CA PRO A 380 19.43 -9.71 0.93
C PRO A 380 19.20 -9.71 2.45
N ASP A 381 18.06 -9.24 2.92
CA ASP A 381 17.68 -9.25 4.34
C ASP A 381 17.37 -10.67 4.87
N VAL A 382 16.91 -11.57 4.00
CA VAL A 382 16.68 -13.00 4.32
C VAL A 382 17.68 -13.91 3.62
N PHE A 383 18.07 -13.58 2.38
CA PHE A 383 18.98 -14.37 1.56
C PHE A 383 20.42 -13.87 1.71
N HIS A 384 21.01 -14.15 2.88
CA HIS A 384 22.41 -13.85 3.19
C HIS A 384 23.05 -14.99 3.99
N PRO A 385 24.40 -15.01 4.16
CA PRO A 385 25.04 -15.96 5.05
C PRO A 385 24.47 -15.86 6.48
N GLY A 386 23.86 -16.96 6.96
CA GLY A 386 23.21 -17.02 8.27
C GLY A 386 21.70 -16.74 8.27
N GLY A 387 21.11 -16.35 7.14
CA GLY A 387 19.67 -16.27 6.95
C GLY A 387 18.99 -17.65 6.86
N ASP A 388 17.69 -17.71 7.11
CA ASP A 388 16.89 -18.95 7.08
C ASP A 388 15.60 -18.79 6.25
N PRO A 389 15.71 -18.79 4.90
CA PRO A 389 14.57 -18.61 4.02
C PRO A 389 13.55 -19.77 4.11
N ILE A 390 13.98 -20.96 4.56
CA ILE A 390 13.12 -22.14 4.69
C ILE A 390 12.19 -22.00 5.90
N ALA A 391 12.72 -21.56 7.05
CA ALA A 391 11.88 -21.31 8.23
C ALA A 391 10.80 -20.25 7.94
N GLU A 392 11.17 -19.20 7.23
CA GLU A 392 10.20 -18.17 6.83
C GLU A 392 9.14 -18.69 5.86
N ALA A 393 9.53 -19.44 4.82
CA ALA A 393 8.59 -20.06 3.90
C ALA A 393 7.63 -21.03 4.61
N ASN A 394 8.13 -21.78 5.60
CA ASN A 394 7.30 -22.69 6.40
C ASN A 394 6.26 -21.95 7.24
N ARG A 395 6.67 -20.86 7.92
CA ARG A 395 5.75 -20.01 8.69
C ARG A 395 4.69 -19.37 7.78
N SER A 396 5.14 -18.73 6.71
CA SER A 396 4.30 -18.11 5.68
C SER A 396 3.26 -19.10 5.12
N TRP A 397 3.70 -20.29 4.71
CA TRP A 397 2.79 -21.32 4.20
C TRP A 397 1.84 -21.86 5.25
N LEU A 398 2.30 -22.16 6.46
CA LEU A 398 1.46 -22.72 7.52
C LEU A 398 0.31 -21.78 7.89
N GLU A 399 0.61 -20.49 8.02
CA GLU A 399 -0.37 -19.45 8.37
C GLU A 399 -1.33 -19.14 7.20
N ALA A 400 -0.81 -19.03 5.98
CA ALA A 400 -1.64 -18.78 4.80
C ALA A 400 -2.52 -19.99 4.42
N ARG A 401 -2.00 -21.22 4.47
CA ARG A 401 -2.71 -22.44 4.04
C ARG A 401 -4.03 -22.61 4.77
N ARG A 402 -4.07 -22.35 6.08
CA ARG A 402 -5.31 -22.43 6.87
C ARG A 402 -6.34 -21.37 6.46
N ALA A 403 -5.90 -20.19 6.01
CA ALA A 403 -6.76 -19.15 5.46
C ALA A 403 -7.25 -19.48 4.04
N ILE A 404 -6.38 -19.99 3.17
CA ILE A 404 -6.71 -20.43 1.79
C ILE A 404 -7.82 -21.48 1.80
N VAL A 405 -7.80 -22.39 2.77
CA VAL A 405 -8.88 -23.39 2.92
C VAL A 405 -10.23 -22.74 3.23
N ARG A 406 -10.28 -21.53 3.80
CA ARG A 406 -11.52 -20.79 4.09
C ARG A 406 -11.95 -19.89 2.94
N SER A 407 -11.01 -19.15 2.39
CA SER A 407 -11.20 -18.26 1.24
C SER A 407 -10.05 -18.49 0.26
N PRO A 408 -10.28 -19.23 -0.83
CA PRO A 408 -9.21 -19.60 -1.75
C PRO A 408 -8.59 -18.40 -2.46
N LEU A 409 -7.27 -18.43 -2.59
CA LEU A 409 -6.55 -17.66 -3.61
C LEU A 409 -6.62 -18.42 -4.94
N ASP A 410 -6.67 -17.69 -6.05
CA ASP A 410 -6.62 -18.30 -7.38
C ASP A 410 -5.20 -18.69 -7.78
N ARG A 411 -4.23 -17.88 -7.36
CA ARG A 411 -2.82 -18.02 -7.74
C ARG A 411 -1.91 -17.71 -6.54
N ILE A 412 -0.71 -18.28 -6.59
CA ILE A 412 0.38 -17.90 -5.70
C ILE A 412 1.61 -17.51 -6.52
N GLY A 413 2.56 -16.83 -5.89
CA GLY A 413 3.82 -16.48 -6.53
C GLY A 413 4.88 -16.07 -5.53
N TYR A 414 6.07 -15.82 -6.06
CA TYR A 414 7.18 -15.24 -5.31
C TYR A 414 7.70 -14.00 -6.03
N GLY A 415 8.47 -13.17 -5.35
CA GLY A 415 9.07 -11.96 -5.92
C GLY A 415 10.48 -11.74 -5.38
N GLY A 416 11.24 -10.86 -6.04
CA GLY A 416 12.61 -10.50 -5.67
C GLY A 416 13.63 -10.97 -6.70
N TYR A 417 14.90 -11.00 -6.32
CA TYR A 417 16.01 -11.40 -7.19
C TYR A 417 16.12 -12.91 -7.26
N LEU A 418 15.88 -13.47 -8.44
CA LEU A 418 16.00 -14.91 -8.67
C LEU A 418 17.42 -15.39 -8.38
N SER A 419 18.43 -14.55 -8.59
CA SER A 419 19.84 -14.86 -8.34
C SER A 419 20.11 -15.22 -6.89
N LEU A 420 19.37 -14.65 -5.93
CA LEU A 420 19.50 -14.98 -4.52
C LEU A 420 18.84 -16.34 -4.21
N ALA A 421 17.63 -16.57 -4.71
CA ALA A 421 16.90 -17.80 -4.38
C ALA A 421 17.58 -19.07 -4.89
N VAL A 422 18.21 -19.03 -6.08
CA VAL A 422 18.87 -20.20 -6.67
C VAL A 422 20.13 -20.64 -5.94
N GLU A 423 20.73 -19.77 -5.12
CA GLU A 423 21.86 -20.12 -4.26
C GLU A 423 21.44 -21.01 -3.07
N HIS A 424 20.14 -21.18 -2.85
CA HIS A 424 19.56 -21.98 -1.77
C HIS A 424 18.71 -23.13 -2.34
N PRO A 425 19.31 -24.24 -2.81
CA PRO A 425 18.57 -25.35 -3.44
C PRO A 425 17.51 -25.97 -2.52
N ASP A 426 17.79 -26.15 -1.22
CA ASP A 426 16.83 -26.68 -0.24
C ASP A 426 15.59 -25.79 -0.10
N PHE A 427 15.72 -24.47 -0.32
CA PHE A 427 14.60 -23.54 -0.36
C PHE A 427 13.73 -23.79 -1.60
N ILE A 428 14.34 -23.99 -2.78
CA ILE A 428 13.61 -24.33 -4.01
C ILE A 428 12.87 -25.67 -3.85
N ASP A 429 13.49 -26.67 -3.24
CA ASP A 429 12.86 -27.94 -2.90
C ASP A 429 11.60 -27.74 -2.04
N ARG A 430 11.66 -26.82 -1.07
CA ARG A 430 10.51 -26.50 -0.24
C ARG A 430 9.42 -25.75 -0.99
N VAL A 431 9.78 -24.81 -1.86
CA VAL A 431 8.83 -24.09 -2.73
C VAL A 431 8.06 -25.08 -3.62
N GLU A 432 8.75 -26.07 -4.20
CA GLU A 432 8.12 -27.12 -5.01
C GLU A 432 7.04 -27.87 -4.23
N GLN A 433 7.31 -28.23 -2.97
CA GLN A 433 6.33 -28.87 -2.09
C GLN A 433 5.13 -27.96 -1.80
N ILE A 434 5.37 -26.69 -1.46
CA ILE A 434 4.32 -25.70 -1.19
C ILE A 434 3.38 -25.56 -2.39
N VAL A 435 3.96 -25.41 -3.58
CA VAL A 435 3.21 -25.28 -4.83
C VAL A 435 2.35 -26.52 -5.10
N SER A 436 2.91 -27.72 -4.89
CA SER A 436 2.18 -28.98 -5.02
C SER A 436 1.01 -29.07 -4.03
N GLU A 437 1.23 -28.69 -2.76
CA GLU A 437 0.18 -28.64 -1.75
C GLU A 437 -0.94 -27.64 -2.11
N PHE A 438 -0.58 -26.44 -2.58
CA PHE A 438 -1.55 -25.43 -3.02
C PHE A 438 -2.41 -25.94 -4.18
N ARG A 439 -1.80 -26.51 -5.21
CA ARG A 439 -2.51 -27.12 -6.36
C ARG A 439 -3.43 -28.25 -5.92
N SER A 440 -2.98 -29.10 -5.00
CA SER A 440 -3.79 -30.19 -4.44
C SER A 440 -5.03 -29.67 -3.70
N ILE A 441 -4.90 -28.60 -2.89
CA ILE A 441 -6.03 -27.94 -2.21
C ILE A 441 -7.02 -27.40 -3.25
N HIS A 442 -6.53 -26.69 -4.27
CA HIS A 442 -7.38 -26.14 -5.31
C HIS A 442 -8.09 -27.23 -6.13
N ALA A 443 -7.39 -28.30 -6.52
CA ALA A 443 -7.96 -29.40 -7.29
C ALA A 443 -9.03 -30.16 -6.51
N ARG A 444 -8.86 -30.34 -5.19
CA ARG A 444 -9.81 -31.07 -4.33
C ARG A 444 -11.03 -30.23 -3.94
N SER A 445 -10.86 -28.93 -3.76
CA SER A 445 -11.95 -28.00 -3.43
C SER A 445 -12.68 -27.49 -4.67
N ALA A 446 -12.04 -27.56 -5.84
CA ALA A 446 -12.46 -26.86 -7.06
C ALA A 446 -12.69 -25.34 -6.84
N GLY A 447 -11.96 -24.73 -5.89
CA GLY A 447 -12.11 -23.33 -5.51
C GLY A 447 -13.36 -23.02 -4.66
N HIS A 448 -14.14 -24.03 -4.26
CA HIS A 448 -15.31 -23.80 -3.41
C HIS A 448 -14.89 -23.58 -1.95
N ARG A 449 -15.62 -22.69 -1.27
CA ARG A 449 -15.50 -22.49 0.17
C ARG A 449 -16.02 -23.73 0.91
N PRO A 450 -15.40 -24.11 2.04
CA PRO A 450 -15.83 -25.26 2.83
C PRO A 450 -17.17 -24.99 3.51
N LEU A 451 -17.83 -26.06 3.95
CA LEU A 451 -19.01 -25.92 4.80
C LEU A 451 -18.64 -25.19 6.10
N VAL A 452 -19.48 -24.22 6.45
CA VAL A 452 -19.41 -23.45 7.71
C VAL A 452 -20.71 -23.67 8.49
N PRO A 453 -20.73 -23.42 9.81
CA PRO A 453 -21.97 -23.32 10.56
C PRO A 453 -22.93 -22.32 9.90
N GLY A 454 -24.24 -22.54 10.01
CA GLY A 454 -25.28 -21.67 9.43
C GLY A 454 -25.45 -20.32 10.15
N PHE A 455 -24.35 -19.73 10.63
CA PHE A 455 -24.33 -18.42 11.26
C PHE A 455 -23.03 -17.67 10.97
N LYS A 456 -23.10 -16.34 11.05
CA LYS A 456 -21.94 -15.46 10.89
C LYS A 456 -21.34 -15.00 12.21
N VAL A 457 -20.06 -14.67 12.14
CA VAL A 457 -19.32 -13.95 13.17
C VAL A 457 -18.90 -12.60 12.59
N ALA A 458 -19.26 -11.49 13.25
CA ALA A 458 -18.85 -10.17 12.79
C ALA A 458 -17.78 -9.58 13.70
N VAL A 459 -16.68 -9.11 13.12
CA VAL A 459 -15.73 -8.23 13.79
C VAL A 459 -16.26 -6.81 13.69
N ILE A 460 -16.53 -6.18 14.83
CA ILE A 460 -17.10 -4.84 14.89
C ILE A 460 -16.04 -3.82 15.32
N ASN A 461 -16.03 -2.66 14.67
CA ASN A 461 -15.13 -1.53 14.98
C ASN A 461 -15.65 -0.25 14.28
N SER A 462 -14.92 0.86 14.33
CA SER A 462 -15.30 2.11 13.66
C SER A 462 -15.25 2.02 12.12
N TRP A 463 -14.43 1.16 11.54
CA TRP A 463 -14.19 1.11 10.09
C TRP A 463 -15.10 0.14 9.34
N GLY A 464 -15.45 -0.98 9.98
CA GLY A 464 -16.25 -2.03 9.36
C GLY A 464 -15.59 -2.61 8.11
N ARG A 465 -16.41 -2.84 7.07
CA ARG A 465 -16.00 -3.52 5.83
C ARG A 465 -14.80 -2.86 5.14
N LEU A 466 -14.70 -1.52 5.19
CA LEU A 466 -13.62 -0.77 4.55
C LEU A 466 -12.21 -1.21 5.00
N ARG A 467 -12.09 -1.82 6.19
CA ARG A 467 -10.83 -2.35 6.75
C ARG A 467 -10.93 -3.86 7.03
N SER A 468 -11.62 -4.61 6.18
CA SER A 468 -11.71 -6.08 6.30
C SER A 468 -10.32 -6.72 6.31
N TRP A 469 -9.99 -7.46 7.38
CA TRP A 469 -8.69 -8.08 7.65
C TRP A 469 -7.48 -7.13 7.81
N MET A 470 -7.75 -5.83 7.83
CA MET A 470 -6.73 -4.76 7.86
C MET A 470 -6.51 -4.18 9.26
N THR A 471 -7.42 -4.43 10.20
CA THR A 471 -7.37 -3.83 11.54
C THR A 471 -6.19 -4.34 12.36
N HIS A 472 -5.70 -3.51 13.30
CA HIS A 472 -4.57 -3.80 14.19
C HIS A 472 -3.19 -3.89 13.53
N MET A 473 -3.09 -3.54 12.25
CA MET A 473 -1.83 -3.48 11.51
C MET A 473 -1.33 -2.04 11.44
N VAL A 474 -0.02 -1.84 11.62
CA VAL A 474 0.66 -0.54 11.45
C VAL A 474 1.44 -0.60 10.13
N ALA A 475 2.53 -1.37 10.11
CA ALA A 475 3.20 -1.81 8.89
C ALA A 475 2.68 -3.18 8.44
N HIS A 476 2.73 -3.43 7.13
CA HIS A 476 2.21 -4.65 6.53
C HIS A 476 2.91 -5.92 7.06
N ALA A 477 2.14 -6.85 7.63
CA ALA A 477 2.60 -8.14 8.13
C ALA A 477 3.74 -8.10 9.17
N LEU A 478 3.99 -6.95 9.81
CA LEU A 478 4.98 -6.84 10.86
C LEU A 478 4.35 -7.02 12.25
N TRP A 479 5.07 -7.77 13.09
CA TRP A 479 4.67 -8.01 14.46
C TRP A 479 5.06 -6.81 15.34
N TYR A 480 4.11 -6.33 16.15
CA TYR A 480 4.37 -5.34 17.19
C TYR A 480 3.80 -5.80 18.53
N ARG A 481 4.55 -5.60 19.62
CA ARG A 481 4.12 -5.92 20.99
C ARG A 481 2.80 -5.23 21.36
N GLN A 482 2.55 -4.05 20.80
CA GLN A 482 1.37 -3.23 21.06
C GLN A 482 0.11 -3.77 20.37
N THR A 483 0.26 -4.53 19.28
CA THR A 483 -0.87 -4.93 18.43
C THR A 483 -1.12 -6.45 18.44
N TYR A 484 -0.11 -7.27 18.76
CA TYR A 484 -0.19 -8.73 18.58
C TYR A 484 -1.35 -9.39 19.33
N SER A 485 -1.73 -8.89 20.51
CA SER A 485 -2.83 -9.46 21.31
C SER A 485 -4.19 -9.32 20.61
N TYR A 486 -4.37 -8.27 19.80
CA TYR A 486 -5.60 -8.03 19.04
C TYR A 486 -5.51 -8.60 17.63
N LEU A 487 -4.36 -8.44 16.95
CA LEU A 487 -4.12 -9.04 15.64
C LEU A 487 -4.23 -10.57 15.70
N GLY A 488 -3.86 -11.18 16.84
CA GLY A 488 -4.07 -12.61 17.10
C GLY A 488 -5.53 -13.07 17.02
N VAL A 489 -6.50 -12.18 17.26
CA VAL A 489 -7.92 -12.48 17.06
C VAL A 489 -8.24 -12.64 15.56
N LEU A 490 -7.78 -11.70 14.73
CA LEU A 490 -7.92 -11.78 13.28
C LEU A 490 -7.15 -12.99 12.74
N GLU A 491 -5.94 -13.22 13.20
CA GLU A 491 -5.16 -14.39 12.80
C GLU A 491 -5.86 -15.69 13.20
N ALA A 492 -6.48 -15.79 14.37
CA ALA A 492 -7.29 -16.95 14.73
C ALA A 492 -8.50 -17.12 13.79
N LEU A 493 -9.25 -16.04 13.53
CA LEU A 493 -10.44 -16.06 12.68
C LEU A 493 -10.12 -16.42 11.22
N SER A 494 -8.94 -16.03 10.70
CA SER A 494 -8.60 -16.19 9.28
C SER A 494 -8.69 -17.62 8.77
N GLY A 495 -8.38 -18.61 9.62
CA GLY A 495 -8.41 -20.04 9.31
C GLY A 495 -9.47 -20.87 10.05
N LEU A 496 -10.34 -20.26 10.86
CA LEU A 496 -11.45 -20.97 11.51
C LEU A 496 -12.58 -21.28 10.52
N PRO A 497 -13.35 -22.37 10.71
CA PRO A 497 -14.46 -22.76 9.84
C PRO A 497 -15.70 -21.88 10.12
N LEU A 498 -15.56 -20.57 9.94
CA LEU A 498 -16.59 -19.57 10.23
C LEU A 498 -16.76 -18.65 9.04
N GLU A 499 -17.99 -18.20 8.81
CA GLU A 499 -18.24 -17.04 7.96
C GLU A 499 -17.97 -15.78 8.78
N VAL A 500 -16.94 -15.03 8.38
CA VAL A 500 -16.48 -13.83 9.07
C VAL A 500 -16.80 -12.63 8.22
N GLU A 501 -17.45 -11.62 8.80
CA GLU A 501 -17.67 -10.32 8.18
C GLU A 501 -17.19 -9.18 9.09
N PHE A 502 -17.08 -7.99 8.52
CA PHE A 502 -16.62 -6.80 9.24
C PHE A 502 -17.71 -5.74 9.16
N LEU A 503 -18.17 -5.27 10.32
CA LEU A 503 -19.24 -4.28 10.42
C LEU A 503 -18.76 -3.07 11.21
N SER A 504 -19.17 -1.89 10.76
CA SER A 504 -18.95 -0.67 11.51
C SER A 504 -19.95 -0.57 12.66
N LEU A 505 -19.62 0.18 13.71
CA LEU A 505 -20.57 0.45 14.80
C LEU A 505 -21.84 1.15 14.29
N ASP A 506 -21.72 1.99 13.27
CA ASP A 506 -22.87 2.67 12.66
C ASP A 506 -23.76 1.69 11.89
N GLU A 507 -23.18 0.73 11.16
CA GLU A 507 -23.94 -0.36 10.52
C GLU A 507 -24.66 -1.24 11.55
N VAL A 508 -24.01 -1.54 12.69
CA VAL A 508 -24.63 -2.31 13.78
C VAL A 508 -25.81 -1.54 14.38
N ARG A 509 -25.67 -0.24 14.64
CA ARG A 509 -26.78 0.63 15.12
C ARG A 509 -27.93 0.71 14.12
N ALA A 510 -27.62 0.71 12.83
CA ALA A 510 -28.59 0.69 11.75
C ALA A 510 -29.26 -0.69 11.55
N GLY A 511 -28.81 -1.72 12.26
CA GLY A 511 -29.44 -3.05 12.27
C GLY A 511 -28.86 -4.04 11.26
N ALA A 512 -27.61 -3.89 10.81
CA ALA A 512 -26.97 -4.77 9.81
C ALA A 512 -26.60 -6.18 10.33
N ALA A 513 -26.71 -6.46 11.64
CA ALA A 513 -26.23 -7.71 12.26
C ALA A 513 -27.32 -8.77 12.52
N GLN A 514 -28.39 -8.82 11.72
CA GLN A 514 -29.55 -9.69 12.00
C GLN A 514 -29.25 -11.20 11.87
N ASP A 515 -28.33 -11.58 10.99
CA ASP A 515 -27.89 -12.96 10.73
C ASP A 515 -26.58 -13.33 11.46
N VAL A 516 -26.02 -12.39 12.24
CA VAL A 516 -24.82 -12.58 13.06
C VAL A 516 -25.18 -13.21 14.41
N LYS A 517 -24.41 -14.21 14.83
CA LYS A 517 -24.58 -14.84 16.17
C LYS A 517 -23.51 -14.45 17.17
N VAL A 518 -22.36 -13.97 16.70
CA VAL A 518 -21.27 -13.52 17.55
C VAL A 518 -20.73 -12.20 17.03
N LEU A 519 -20.72 -11.18 17.89
CA LEU A 519 -20.05 -9.91 17.66
C LEU A 519 -18.71 -9.92 18.42
N ILE A 520 -17.63 -9.61 17.73
CA ILE A 520 -16.29 -9.52 18.29
C ILE A 520 -15.84 -8.06 18.23
N CYS A 521 -15.75 -7.43 19.40
CA CYS A 521 -15.09 -6.15 19.58
C CYS A 521 -13.72 -6.42 20.23
N ALA A 522 -12.65 -6.22 19.47
CA ALA A 522 -11.28 -6.45 19.93
C ALA A 522 -10.47 -5.18 19.66
N GLY A 523 -10.03 -4.49 20.70
CA GLY A 523 -9.26 -3.26 20.60
C GLY A 523 -9.03 -2.65 21.97
N ALA A 524 -7.99 -1.82 22.10
CA ALA A 524 -7.74 -1.07 23.33
C ALA A 524 -8.79 0.05 23.51
N GLU A 525 -9.06 0.45 24.75
CA GLU A 525 -9.96 1.57 25.06
C GLU A 525 -9.57 2.84 24.29
N GLY A 526 -10.57 3.56 23.76
CA GLY A 526 -10.35 4.82 23.04
C GLY A 526 -9.84 4.68 21.60
N THR A 527 -9.69 3.47 21.08
CA THR A 527 -9.27 3.21 19.69
C THR A 527 -10.47 2.99 18.76
N ALA A 528 -10.26 3.15 17.45
CA ALA A 528 -11.24 2.76 16.43
C ALA A 528 -11.68 1.29 16.54
N PHE A 529 -10.83 0.42 17.08
CA PHE A 529 -11.14 -1.00 17.17
C PHE A 529 -12.02 -1.36 18.37
N SER A 530 -12.02 -0.53 19.41
CA SER A 530 -13.02 -0.60 20.49
C SER A 530 -14.22 0.34 20.27
N GLY A 531 -14.09 1.33 19.38
CA GLY A 531 -15.11 2.33 19.07
C GLY A 531 -14.94 3.66 19.79
N GLY A 532 -14.09 3.73 20.81
CA GLY A 532 -13.97 4.91 21.67
C GLY A 532 -15.33 5.33 22.23
N ALA A 533 -15.72 6.59 22.03
CA ALA A 533 -16.97 7.15 22.54
C ALA A 533 -18.17 6.99 21.58
N GLN A 534 -17.99 6.35 20.41
CA GLN A 534 -19.01 6.29 19.36
C GLN A 534 -20.29 5.62 19.83
#